data_AF-A0ABD3ENU6-F1
#
_entry.id   AF-A0ABD3ENU6-F1
#
_cell.length_a   1.000
_cell.length_b   1.000
_cell.length_c   1.000
_cell.angle_alpha   90.00
_cell.angle_beta   90.00
_cell.angle_gamma   90.00
#
_symmetry.space_group_name_H-M   'P 1'
#
loop_
_entity.id
_entity.type
_entity.pdbx_description
1 polymer ?
#
loop_
_entity_poly.entity_id
_entity_poly.type
_entity_poly.pdbx_seq_one_letter_code
_entity_poly.pdbx_strand_id
1 'polypeptide(L)'
;MLPLSDKELEERLSAAGNSLLHHPSSPDELLPLLDQIEELLQKVEQSPARSMQTALSPLTKALVAEELLKHSDVDVKVGVASCISEITRITAPDAPYDDDKMKNFVVFGYSRTKMSDEELRNMISRTLTCRIDKRENCEEKMTEFLKRCFYHSGQYDSEQHFSD
;
A
#
# COMPACT_ATOMS: atom_id res chain seq x y z
N MET A 1 -19.53 -14.44 13.85
CA MET A 1 -19.83 -14.49 12.40
C MET A 1 -19.29 -15.80 11.86
N LEU A 2 -19.98 -16.46 10.92
CA LEU A 2 -19.43 -17.60 10.20
C LEU A 2 -18.25 -17.12 9.32
N PRO A 3 -17.18 -17.92 9.15
CA PRO A 3 -16.09 -17.55 8.25
C PRO A 3 -16.63 -17.41 6.83
N LEU A 4 -16.21 -16.35 6.13
CA LEU A 4 -16.54 -16.15 4.71
C LEU A 4 -15.94 -17.29 3.89
N SER A 5 -16.70 -17.82 2.94
CA SER A 5 -16.13 -18.73 1.96
C SER A 5 -15.23 -17.96 0.97
N ASP A 6 -14.25 -18.64 0.38
CA ASP A 6 -13.35 -18.03 -0.62
C ASP A 6 -14.13 -17.39 -1.77
N LYS A 7 -15.20 -18.04 -2.22
CA LYS A 7 -16.05 -17.53 -3.30
C LYS A 7 -16.76 -16.23 -2.91
N GLU A 8 -17.32 -16.15 -1.70
CA GLU A 8 -17.94 -14.92 -1.22
C GLU A 8 -16.92 -13.80 -1.03
N LEU A 9 -15.69 -14.13 -0.62
CA LEU A 9 -14.59 -13.19 -0.50
C LEU A 9 -14.19 -12.64 -1.88
N GLU A 10 -14.04 -13.51 -2.88
CA GLU A 10 -13.78 -13.12 -4.29
C GLU A 10 -14.87 -12.18 -4.83
N GLU A 11 -16.13 -12.52 -4.64
CA GLU A 11 -17.27 -11.72 -5.11
C GLU A 11 -17.28 -10.33 -4.46
N ARG A 12 -17.01 -10.24 -3.16
CA ARG A 12 -16.96 -8.96 -2.43
C ARG A 12 -15.78 -8.10 -2.84
N LEU A 13 -14.58 -8.69 -2.97
CA LEU A 13 -13.37 -7.97 -3.43
C LEU A 13 -13.55 -7.43 -4.84
N SER A 14 -14.12 -8.24 -5.74
CA SER A 14 -14.44 -7.82 -7.10
C SER A 14 -15.45 -6.68 -7.11
N ALA A 15 -16.54 -6.79 -6.34
CA ALA A 15 -17.56 -5.74 -6.25
C ALA A 15 -16.98 -4.42 -5.70
N ALA A 16 -16.24 -4.48 -4.59
CA ALA A 16 -15.61 -3.30 -3.99
C ALA A 16 -14.57 -2.66 -4.93
N GLY A 17 -13.76 -3.48 -5.61
CA GLY A 17 -12.82 -2.99 -6.62
C GLY A 17 -13.52 -2.29 -7.80
N ASN A 18 -14.65 -2.82 -8.27
CA ASN A 18 -15.45 -2.16 -9.31
C ASN A 18 -16.07 -0.85 -8.82
N SER A 19 -16.59 -0.81 -7.58
CA SER A 19 -17.08 0.43 -6.96
C SER A 19 -15.99 1.49 -6.89
N LEU A 20 -14.76 1.11 -6.50
CA LEU A 20 -13.63 2.02 -6.43
C LEU A 20 -13.22 2.54 -7.83
N LEU A 21 -13.28 1.71 -8.88
CA LEU A 21 -13.05 2.14 -10.27
C LEU A 21 -14.08 3.15 -10.77
N HIS A 22 -15.29 3.15 -10.22
CA HIS A 22 -16.31 4.14 -10.55
C HIS A 22 -16.12 5.48 -9.82
N HIS A 23 -15.06 5.61 -9.00
CA HIS A 23 -14.65 6.82 -8.29
C HIS A 23 -15.78 7.43 -7.44
N PRO A 24 -16.00 6.93 -6.20
CA PRO A 24 -16.85 7.62 -5.23
C PRO A 24 -16.43 9.09 -5.12
N SER A 25 -17.40 10.01 -5.13
CA SER A 25 -17.12 11.42 -5.41
C SER A 25 -16.67 12.22 -4.18
N SER A 26 -16.76 11.64 -2.98
CA SER A 26 -16.46 12.34 -1.72
C SER A 26 -15.69 11.46 -0.72
N PRO A 27 -14.90 12.07 0.19
CA PRO A 27 -14.25 11.34 1.29
C PRO A 27 -15.22 10.51 2.14
N ASP A 28 -16.42 11.04 2.40
CA ASP A 28 -17.45 10.37 3.22
C ASP A 28 -17.93 9.04 2.63
N GLU A 29 -17.86 8.88 1.31
CA GLU A 29 -18.17 7.62 0.62
C GLU A 29 -16.92 6.74 0.43
N LEU A 30 -15.77 7.38 0.23
CA LEU A 30 -14.52 6.71 -0.12
C LEU A 30 -13.86 6.04 1.09
N LEU A 31 -13.84 6.70 2.26
CA LEU A 31 -13.20 6.16 3.46
C LEU A 31 -13.86 4.85 3.93
N PRO A 32 -15.19 4.74 4.08
CA PRO A 32 -15.81 3.47 4.46
C PRO A 32 -15.59 2.35 3.43
N LEU A 33 -15.47 2.70 2.15
CA LEU A 33 -15.16 1.74 1.10
C LEU A 33 -13.72 1.22 1.22
N LEU A 34 -12.75 2.11 1.49
CA LEU A 34 -11.35 1.75 1.71
C LEU A 34 -11.19 0.87 2.97
N ASP A 35 -11.87 1.21 4.07
CA ASP A 35 -11.88 0.40 5.29
C ASP A 35 -12.43 -1.01 5.01
N GLN A 36 -13.56 -1.09 4.31
CA GLN A 36 -14.12 -2.38 3.89
C GLN A 36 -13.15 -3.18 3.03
N ILE A 37 -12.47 -2.53 2.08
CA ILE A 37 -11.49 -3.18 1.21
C ILE A 37 -10.34 -3.73 2.04
N GLU A 38 -9.78 -2.94 2.95
CA GLU A 38 -8.69 -3.39 3.84
C GLU A 38 -9.10 -4.62 4.64
N GLU A 39 -10.28 -4.59 5.29
CA GLU A 39 -10.80 -5.73 6.06
C GLU A 39 -11.01 -7.00 5.23
N LEU A 40 -11.29 -6.86 3.93
CA LEU A 40 -11.40 -8.00 3.02
C LEU A 40 -10.01 -8.50 2.62
N LEU A 41 -9.08 -7.59 2.30
CA LEU A 41 -7.71 -7.93 1.92
C LEU A 41 -6.93 -8.65 3.03
N GLN A 42 -7.13 -8.25 4.30
CA GLN A 42 -6.52 -8.92 5.45
C GLN A 42 -6.87 -10.42 5.54
N LYS A 43 -7.98 -10.84 4.95
CA LYS A 43 -8.44 -12.25 4.94
C LYS A 43 -7.85 -13.05 3.77
N VAL A 44 -7.17 -12.39 2.83
CA VAL A 44 -6.56 -13.05 1.67
C VAL A 44 -5.15 -13.50 2.03
N GLU A 45 -4.90 -14.79 1.83
CA GLU A 45 -3.57 -15.36 2.03
C GLU A 45 -2.59 -14.91 0.94
N GLN A 46 -1.30 -15.02 1.24
CA GLN A 46 -0.24 -14.73 0.28
C GLN A 46 -0.27 -15.74 -0.89
N SER A 47 0.04 -15.28 -2.10
CA SER A 47 0.07 -16.09 -3.31
C SER A 47 -1.26 -16.85 -3.56
N PRO A 48 -2.41 -16.15 -3.61
CA PRO A 48 -3.71 -16.80 -3.67
C PRO A 48 -3.98 -17.44 -5.04
N ALA A 49 -5.04 -18.23 -5.13
CA ALA A 49 -5.46 -18.88 -6.38
C ALA A 49 -5.72 -17.87 -7.51
N ARG A 50 -5.63 -18.33 -8.76
CA ARG A 50 -5.82 -17.48 -9.97
C ARG A 50 -7.19 -16.79 -10.01
N SER A 51 -8.23 -17.43 -9.48
CA SER A 51 -9.56 -16.83 -9.35
C SER A 51 -9.54 -15.60 -8.45
N MET A 52 -8.96 -15.71 -7.26
CA MET A 52 -8.77 -14.59 -6.33
C MET A 52 -7.90 -13.49 -6.93
N GLN A 53 -6.80 -13.82 -7.60
CA GLN A 53 -5.98 -12.82 -8.32
C GLN A 53 -6.81 -12.07 -9.38
N THR A 54 -7.72 -12.76 -10.06
CA THR A 54 -8.63 -12.15 -11.03
C THR A 54 -9.63 -11.22 -10.34
N ALA A 55 -10.19 -11.65 -9.20
CA ALA A 55 -11.10 -10.85 -8.38
C ALA A 55 -10.43 -9.58 -7.81
N LEU A 56 -9.14 -9.64 -7.51
CA LEU A 56 -8.34 -8.48 -7.05
C LEU A 56 -7.96 -7.51 -8.17
N SER A 57 -8.03 -7.91 -9.45
CA SER A 57 -7.55 -7.09 -10.57
C SER A 57 -8.21 -5.69 -10.70
N PRO A 58 -9.53 -5.53 -10.51
CA PRO A 58 -10.15 -4.20 -10.53
C PRO A 58 -9.58 -3.30 -9.43
N LEU A 59 -9.41 -3.86 -8.24
CA LEU A 59 -8.92 -3.15 -7.07
C LEU A 59 -7.46 -2.71 -7.22
N THR A 60 -6.58 -3.61 -7.67
CA THR A 60 -5.16 -3.27 -7.87
C THR A 60 -4.98 -2.14 -8.89
N LYS A 61 -5.82 -2.11 -9.94
CA LYS A 61 -5.81 -1.01 -10.92
C LYS A 61 -6.31 0.29 -10.32
N ALA A 62 -7.40 0.25 -9.55
CA ALA A 62 -8.00 1.44 -8.95
C ALA A 62 -7.06 2.12 -7.95
N LEU A 63 -6.42 1.35 -7.06
CA LEU A 63 -5.57 1.88 -5.98
C LEU A 63 -4.36 2.70 -6.47
N VAL A 64 -3.92 2.51 -7.72
CA VAL A 64 -2.80 3.26 -8.31
C VAL A 64 -3.25 4.33 -9.32
N ALA A 65 -4.54 4.65 -9.34
CA ALA A 65 -5.08 5.78 -10.07
C ALA A 65 -4.55 7.10 -9.45
N GLU A 66 -4.24 8.10 -10.28
CA GLU A 66 -3.66 9.34 -9.79
C GLU A 66 -4.62 10.10 -8.87
N GLU A 67 -5.92 9.95 -9.12
CA GLU A 67 -7.04 10.52 -8.38
C GLU A 67 -7.01 10.09 -6.92
N LEU A 68 -6.66 8.83 -6.64
CA LEU A 68 -6.53 8.29 -5.28
C LEU A 68 -5.16 8.61 -4.67
N LEU A 69 -4.07 8.43 -5.43
CA LEU A 69 -2.71 8.68 -4.92
C LEU A 69 -2.45 10.16 -4.59
N LYS A 70 -3.04 11.07 -5.35
CA LYS A 70 -2.89 12.53 -5.19
C LYS A 70 -4.12 13.17 -4.55
N HIS A 71 -4.98 12.38 -3.93
CA HIS A 71 -6.21 12.88 -3.30
C HIS A 71 -5.91 13.99 -2.28
N SER A 72 -6.75 15.03 -2.18
CA SER A 72 -6.48 16.16 -1.29
C SER A 72 -6.62 15.80 0.18
N ASP A 73 -7.50 14.85 0.48
CA ASP A 73 -7.75 14.33 1.83
C ASP A 73 -6.65 13.36 2.27
N VAL A 74 -6.08 13.60 3.45
CA VAL A 74 -4.96 12.82 4.02
C VAL A 74 -5.44 11.45 4.49
N ASP A 75 -6.63 11.36 5.09
CA ASP A 75 -7.17 10.09 5.60
C ASP A 75 -7.44 9.14 4.42
N VAL A 76 -7.91 9.68 3.29
CA VAL A 76 -8.06 8.89 2.05
C VAL A 76 -6.72 8.34 1.59
N LYS A 77 -5.65 9.14 1.60
CA LYS A 77 -4.30 8.68 1.23
C LYS A 77 -3.80 7.58 2.17
N VAL A 78 -4.06 7.70 3.47
CA VAL A 78 -3.71 6.69 4.47
C VAL A 78 -4.47 5.38 4.19
N GLY A 79 -5.78 5.45 3.94
CA GLY A 79 -6.59 4.27 3.59
C GLY A 79 -6.12 3.59 2.30
N VAL A 80 -5.77 4.36 1.26
CA VAL A 80 -5.18 3.85 0.01
C VAL A 80 -3.84 3.16 0.28
N ALA A 81 -2.97 3.78 1.07
CA ALA A 81 -1.67 3.20 1.45
C ALA A 81 -1.81 1.90 2.25
N SER A 82 -2.81 1.83 3.14
CA SER A 82 -3.15 0.62 3.90
C SER A 82 -3.55 -0.52 2.96
N CYS A 83 -4.50 -0.26 2.04
CA CYS A 83 -4.92 -1.23 1.03
C CYS A 83 -3.76 -1.72 0.15
N ILE A 84 -2.88 -0.81 -0.27
CA ILE A 84 -1.70 -1.15 -1.09
C ILE A 84 -0.68 -1.99 -0.32
N SER A 85 -0.52 -1.75 0.98
CA SER A 85 0.32 -2.56 1.85
C SER A 85 -0.17 -4.00 1.89
N GLU A 86 -1.49 -4.21 2.01
CA GLU A 86 -2.09 -5.54 1.96
C GLU A 86 -1.96 -6.20 0.59
N ILE A 87 -2.19 -5.46 -0.50
CA ILE A 87 -1.93 -5.99 -1.86
C ILE A 87 -0.47 -6.44 -2.00
N THR A 88 0.48 -5.66 -1.48
CA THR A 88 1.91 -6.00 -1.50
C THR A 88 2.19 -7.26 -0.69
N ARG A 89 1.56 -7.43 0.48
CA ARG A 89 1.64 -8.65 1.29
C ARG A 89 1.10 -9.87 0.54
N ILE A 90 -0.05 -9.73 -0.12
CA ILE A 90 -0.75 -10.79 -0.84
C ILE A 90 0.05 -11.25 -2.06
N THR A 91 0.60 -10.32 -2.85
CA THR A 91 1.34 -10.67 -4.08
C THR A 91 2.79 -11.04 -3.82
N ALA A 92 3.34 -10.74 -2.63
CA ALA A 92 4.71 -11.10 -2.31
C ALA A 92 4.96 -12.61 -2.52
N PRO A 93 6.14 -12.99 -3.06
CA PRO A 93 7.32 -12.16 -3.33
C PRO A 93 7.26 -11.33 -4.62
N ASP A 94 6.21 -11.48 -5.43
CA ASP A 94 6.05 -10.74 -6.68
C ASP A 94 5.57 -9.30 -6.42
N ALA A 95 6.17 -8.36 -7.14
CA ALA A 95 5.79 -6.95 -7.01
C ALA A 95 4.41 -6.73 -7.64
N PRO A 96 3.45 -6.09 -6.94
CA PRO A 96 2.12 -5.86 -7.48
C PRO A 96 2.10 -4.83 -8.61
N TYR A 97 3.11 -3.95 -8.66
CA TYR A 97 3.20 -2.82 -9.59
C TYR A 97 4.61 -2.67 -10.17
N ASP A 98 4.71 -2.00 -11.31
CA ASP A 98 5.99 -1.61 -11.91
C ASP A 98 6.67 -0.44 -11.17
N ASP A 99 7.92 -0.16 -11.54
CA ASP A 99 8.73 0.88 -10.90
C ASP A 99 8.12 2.28 -11.06
N ASP A 100 7.41 2.56 -12.16
CA ASP A 100 6.87 3.90 -12.45
C ASP A 100 5.69 4.22 -11.54
N LYS A 101 4.79 3.25 -11.32
CA LYS A 101 3.72 3.38 -10.33
C LYS A 101 4.28 3.49 -8.92
N MET A 102 5.34 2.74 -8.61
CA MET A 102 5.93 2.74 -7.26
C MET A 102 6.72 4.00 -6.90
N LYS A 103 7.00 4.91 -7.83
CA LYS A 103 7.71 6.19 -7.56
C LYS A 103 6.89 7.18 -6.74
N ASN A 104 5.57 7.08 -6.79
CA ASN A 104 4.67 8.04 -6.13
C ASN A 104 4.48 7.77 -4.62
N PHE A 105 5.07 6.68 -4.11
CA PHE A 105 4.96 6.33 -2.69
C PHE A 105 6.10 6.93 -1.87
N VAL A 106 5.74 7.30 -0.65
CA VAL A 106 6.66 7.70 0.41
C VAL A 106 6.64 6.63 1.50
N VAL A 107 7.80 6.28 2.02
CA VAL A 107 7.95 5.28 3.09
C VAL A 107 8.27 5.99 4.38
N PHE A 108 7.43 5.78 5.39
CA PHE A 108 7.66 6.30 6.73
C PHE A 108 8.07 5.16 7.68
N GLY A 109 9.28 5.24 8.22
CA GLY A 109 9.67 4.45 9.39
C GLY A 109 9.12 5.11 10.65
N TYR A 110 8.50 4.34 11.52
CA TYR A 110 7.95 4.83 12.78
C TYR A 110 8.38 3.94 13.94
N SER A 111 9.04 4.51 14.95
CA SER A 111 9.41 3.80 16.17
C SER A 111 9.67 4.77 17.32
N ARG A 112 9.70 4.23 18.55
CA ARG A 112 10.02 4.98 19.79
C ARG A 112 11.46 5.45 19.82
N THR A 113 12.36 4.73 19.16
CA THR A 113 13.78 5.05 19.14
C THR A 113 13.97 6.36 18.37
N LYS A 114 14.65 7.34 18.95
CA LYS A 114 14.99 8.54 18.17
C LYS A 114 16.01 8.16 17.11
N MET A 115 15.69 8.48 15.87
CA MET A 115 16.50 8.21 14.69
C MET A 115 16.27 9.34 13.68
N SER A 116 17.28 9.63 12.86
CA SER A 116 17.19 10.54 11.72
C SER A 116 16.77 9.80 10.45
N ASP A 117 16.24 10.55 9.48
CA ASP A 117 16.01 10.03 8.13
C ASP A 117 17.25 9.35 7.54
N GLU A 118 18.44 9.91 7.78
CA GLU A 118 19.71 9.38 7.28
C GLU A 118 20.03 8.01 7.90
N GLU A 119 19.83 7.85 9.20
CA GLU A 119 20.01 6.56 9.88
C GLU A 119 19.01 5.52 9.39
N LEU A 120 17.74 5.88 9.18
CA LEU A 120 16.74 4.98 8.59
C LEU A 120 17.16 4.55 7.18
N ARG A 121 17.55 5.51 6.32
CA ARG A 121 18.00 5.22 4.95
C ARG A 121 19.22 4.31 4.96
N ASN A 122 20.16 4.50 5.88
CA ASN A 122 21.32 3.64 6.06
C ASN A 122 20.95 2.22 6.53
N MET A 123 19.91 2.08 7.35
CA MET A 123 19.42 0.75 7.75
C MET A 123 18.76 0.03 6.58
N ILE A 124 17.87 0.73 5.86
CA ILE A 124 17.17 0.18 4.69
C ILE A 124 18.18 -0.21 3.61
N SER A 125 19.15 0.66 3.29
CA SER A 125 20.14 0.43 2.22
C SER A 125 20.94 -0.85 2.40
N ARG A 126 21.23 -1.25 3.65
CA ARG A 126 21.93 -2.49 3.99
C ARG A 126 21.13 -3.76 3.69
N THR A 127 19.81 -3.64 3.55
CA THR A 127 18.89 -4.76 3.30
C THR A 127 18.32 -4.75 1.88
N LEU A 128 18.44 -3.63 1.16
CA LEU A 128 18.02 -3.54 -0.23
C LEU A 128 18.86 -4.48 -1.10
N THR A 129 18.19 -5.31 -1.87
CA THR A 129 18.82 -6.23 -2.82
C THR A 129 18.48 -5.82 -4.25
N CYS A 130 19.47 -5.96 -5.14
CA CYS A 130 19.25 -5.75 -6.55
C CYS A 130 18.54 -6.96 -7.16
N ARG A 131 17.45 -6.75 -7.90
CA ARG A 131 16.87 -7.82 -8.71
C ARG A 131 17.76 -8.07 -9.94
N ILE A 132 18.10 -9.33 -10.19
CA ILE A 132 19.10 -9.75 -11.20
C ILE A 132 18.69 -9.30 -12.61
N ASP A 133 17.39 -9.26 -12.90
CA ASP A 133 16.78 -8.85 -14.17
C ASP A 133 16.78 -7.32 -14.40
N LYS A 134 17.08 -6.49 -13.39
CA LYS A 134 17.11 -5.02 -13.48
C LYS A 134 18.47 -4.40 -13.10
N ARG A 135 19.55 -5.12 -13.37
CA ARG A 135 20.91 -4.79 -12.88
C ARG A 135 21.46 -3.46 -13.42
N GLU A 136 21.09 -3.06 -14.63
CA GLU A 136 21.48 -1.78 -15.22
C GLU A 136 20.73 -0.66 -14.46
N ASN A 137 21.46 0.18 -13.73
CA ASN A 137 20.98 1.33 -12.93
C ASN A 137 20.42 1.01 -11.52
N CYS A 138 20.79 -0.14 -10.96
CA CYS A 138 20.31 -0.53 -9.63
C CYS A 138 20.69 0.47 -8.52
N GLU A 139 21.92 0.98 -8.55
CA GLU A 139 22.42 1.95 -7.56
C GLU A 139 21.65 3.28 -7.60
N GLU A 140 21.39 3.80 -8.80
CA GLU A 140 20.59 5.02 -8.99
C GLU A 140 19.16 4.81 -8.50
N LYS A 141 18.52 3.68 -8.87
CA LYS A 141 17.17 3.34 -8.41
C LYS A 141 17.08 3.18 -6.90
N MET A 142 18.08 2.56 -6.27
CA MET A 142 18.16 2.46 -4.81
C MET A 142 18.28 3.84 -4.17
N THR A 143 19.11 4.72 -4.74
CA THR A 143 19.28 6.10 -4.27
C THR A 143 17.97 6.88 -4.38
N GLU A 144 17.27 6.80 -5.52
CA GLU A 144 15.96 7.44 -5.73
C GLU A 144 14.87 6.89 -4.81
N PHE A 145 14.91 5.59 -4.48
CA PHE A 145 14.02 5.01 -3.49
C PHE A 145 14.30 5.54 -2.08
N LEU A 146 15.58 5.59 -1.66
CA LEU A 146 15.97 6.05 -0.32
C LEU A 146 15.61 7.53 -0.09
N LYS A 147 15.63 8.38 -1.12
CA LYS A 147 15.15 9.78 -1.04
C LYS A 147 13.69 9.91 -0.60
N ARG A 148 12.90 8.85 -0.77
CA ARG A 148 11.47 8.79 -0.40
C ARG A 148 11.24 8.08 0.93
N CYS A 149 12.30 7.75 1.67
CA CYS A 149 12.21 7.17 3.01
C CYS A 149 12.45 8.25 4.07
N PHE A 150 11.53 8.36 5.01
CA PHE A 150 11.53 9.33 6.11
C PHE A 150 11.25 8.62 7.43
N TYR A 151 11.74 9.19 8.53
CA TYR A 151 11.57 8.63 9.86
C TYR A 151 10.83 9.60 10.76
N HIS A 152 9.84 9.09 11.48
CA HIS A 152 9.16 9.83 12.54
C HIS A 152 9.29 9.10 13.86
N SER A 153 9.71 9.83 14.90
CA SER A 153 9.83 9.27 16.24
C SER A 153 8.49 9.32 16.97
N GLY A 154 7.94 8.16 17.31
CA GLY A 154 6.66 8.06 18.03
C GLY A 154 6.78 8.32 19.53
N GLN A 155 5.79 9.05 20.09
CA GLN A 155 5.51 9.13 21.54
C GLN A 155 4.06 8.63 21.76
N TYR A 156 3.81 7.83 22.79
CA TYR A 156 2.52 7.15 23.01
C TYR A 156 1.37 8.10 23.41
N ASP A 157 1.65 9.40 23.54
CA ASP A 157 0.92 10.26 24.46
C ASP A 157 0.23 11.45 23.76
N SER A 158 0.43 11.63 22.45
CA SER A 158 -0.11 12.79 21.74
C SER A 158 -0.73 12.42 20.39
N GLU A 159 -2.05 12.54 20.31
CA GLU A 159 -2.84 12.43 19.06
C GLU A 159 -2.38 13.41 17.97
N GLN A 160 -1.68 14.49 18.36
CA GLN A 160 -1.19 15.57 17.50
C GLN A 160 -0.16 15.14 16.44
N HIS A 161 0.42 13.94 16.53
CA HIS A 161 1.44 13.47 15.57
C HIS A 161 0.90 12.63 14.41
N PHE A 162 -0.42 12.34 14.39
CA PHE A 162 -1.05 11.65 13.26
C PHE A 162 -1.56 12.61 12.16
N SER A 163 -1.41 13.92 12.36
CA SER A 163 -1.98 14.97 11.51
C SER A 163 -0.99 15.66 10.56
N ASP A 164 0.25 15.18 10.47
CA ASP A 164 1.32 15.70 9.59
C ASP A 164 1.52 14.81 8.35
#